data_AF-A0A1S0UM21-F1
#
_entry.id   AF-A0A1S0UM21-F1
#
_cell.length_a   1.000
_cell.length_b   1.000
_cell.length_c   1.000
_cell.angle_alpha   90.00
_cell.angle_beta   90.00
_cell.angle_gamma   90.00
#
_symmetry.space_group_name_H-M   'P 1'
#
loop_
_entity.id
_entity.type
_entity.pdbx_description
1 polymer ?
#
loop_
_entity_poly.entity_id
_entity_poly.type
_entity_poly.pdbx_seq_one_letter_code
_entity_poly.pdbx_strand_id
1 'polypeptide(L)'
;MPYLNKQQTNGLSMYRGSTWGLMGDGKCNTRSDAPVSPMTAFVLVIWNGREPPVERNWPRLHVPVIFINSTVNSLNNRFLPYEQIDTEAVLSLDDDIDLRQHEIIFAFRVWREQRKKIVGFPARRHSQQGNEILYDSNHTCQLSMILTGAAFIHKAYLYAYTYGMPQVIRDKVDEFMNCEDLAMNFFVAHLTREPPIKTTSKWTLRCPACKTSLYKRTAHYLQRHECIQFFTQVYGYNPLLFTQLRVDSVLFKTRLPTNHQKCFKYV
;
A
#
# COMPACT_ATOMS: atom_id res chain seq x y z
N MET A 1 11.77 16.84 6.84
CA MET A 1 12.09 15.49 7.35
C MET A 1 13.23 15.63 8.35
N PRO A 2 13.05 15.44 9.66
CA PRO A 2 14.10 14.84 10.45
C PRO A 2 14.05 13.33 10.19
N TYR A 3 15.22 12.79 9.91
CA TYR A 3 15.47 11.42 9.49
C TYR A 3 14.87 10.42 10.48
N LEU A 4 14.00 9.51 10.00
CA LEU A 4 13.91 8.18 10.58
C LEU A 4 15.29 7.55 10.37
N ASN A 5 16.16 7.62 11.38
CA ASN A 5 17.45 6.96 11.34
C ASN A 5 17.20 5.46 11.19
N LYS A 6 17.42 4.96 9.96
CA LYS A 6 17.38 3.54 9.63
C LYS A 6 18.47 2.85 10.43
N GLN A 7 18.11 2.19 11.52
CA GLN A 7 19.00 1.22 12.15
C GLN A 7 19.17 0.05 11.18
N GLN A 8 20.35 -0.04 10.56
CA GLN A 8 20.88 -1.27 9.99
C GLN A 8 20.93 -2.30 11.12
N THR A 9 20.00 -3.24 11.13
CA THR A 9 20.19 -4.51 11.86
C THR A 9 20.64 -5.52 10.84
N ASN A 10 21.83 -6.06 11.08
CA ASN A 10 22.49 -7.03 10.23
C ASN A 10 21.59 -8.26 10.03
N GLY A 11 21.35 -8.63 8.77
CA GLY A 11 21.17 -10.03 8.40
C GLY A 11 19.77 -10.65 8.44
N LEU A 12 18.68 -9.91 8.60
CA LEU A 12 17.31 -10.46 8.45
C LEU A 12 16.41 -9.43 7.75
N SER A 13 15.77 -9.84 6.65
CA SER A 13 14.73 -9.06 5.95
C SER A 13 13.50 -8.93 6.86
N MET A 14 13.55 -8.04 7.84
CA MET A 14 12.43 -7.71 8.72
C MET A 14 11.44 -6.84 7.97
N TYR A 15 10.23 -7.35 7.77
CA TYR A 15 9.09 -6.58 7.28
C TYR A 15 8.58 -5.68 8.39
N ARG A 16 8.69 -4.37 8.25
CA ARG A 16 8.00 -3.41 9.11
C ARG A 16 6.84 -2.79 8.31
N GLY A 17 5.64 -3.32 8.47
CA GLY A 17 4.45 -2.70 7.89
C GLY A 17 4.06 -1.48 8.72
N SER A 18 3.75 -0.34 8.08
CA SER A 18 3.11 0.79 8.77
C SER A 18 1.72 1.07 8.19
N THR A 19 0.74 1.21 9.09
CA THR A 19 -0.67 1.47 8.78
C THR A 19 -1.01 2.85 9.33
N TRP A 20 -1.42 3.79 8.46
CA TRP A 20 -1.77 5.14 8.87
C TRP A 20 -3.29 5.33 8.80
N GLY A 21 -3.89 5.76 9.91
CA GLY A 21 -5.29 6.18 9.94
C GLY A 21 -5.42 7.67 9.65
N LEU A 22 -6.38 8.10 8.81
CA LEU A 22 -6.61 9.53 8.52
C LEU A 22 -8.03 10.02 8.92
N MET A 23 -8.15 11.25 9.46
CA MET A 23 -9.42 11.92 9.79
C MET A 23 -9.63 13.21 8.95
N GLY A 24 -10.89 13.64 8.84
CA GLY A 24 -11.43 14.50 7.78
C GLY A 24 -11.16 16.02 7.81
N ASP A 25 -11.43 16.59 6.63
CA ASP A 25 -11.61 17.99 6.21
C ASP A 25 -10.76 19.13 6.79
N GLY A 26 -9.62 19.37 6.13
CA GLY A 26 -8.86 20.63 6.20
C GLY A 26 -8.87 21.37 4.86
N LYS A 27 -9.40 22.60 4.86
CA LYS A 27 -9.30 23.57 3.74
C LYS A 27 -7.84 23.75 3.31
N CYS A 28 -7.59 23.87 2.00
CA CYS A 28 -6.29 24.25 1.46
C CYS A 28 -5.92 25.64 1.99
N ASN A 29 -5.06 25.72 3.02
CA ASN A 29 -4.42 26.96 3.40
C ASN A 29 -2.90 26.78 3.35
N THR A 30 -2.26 27.50 2.43
CA THR A 30 -0.83 27.43 2.14
C THR A 30 -0.07 28.31 3.13
N ARG A 31 0.18 27.80 4.34
CA ARG A 31 1.25 28.25 5.24
C ARG A 31 1.27 27.37 6.49
N SER A 32 2.24 26.48 6.59
CA SER A 32 2.91 26.10 7.85
C SER A 32 3.82 24.89 7.62
N ASP A 33 5.07 25.07 8.01
CA ASP A 33 6.05 24.01 8.19
C ASP A 33 5.59 23.09 9.33
N ALA A 34 5.04 21.92 9.02
CA ALA A 34 4.78 20.86 9.99
C ALA A 34 5.03 19.45 9.39
N PRO A 35 5.77 18.54 10.06
CA PRO A 35 6.41 17.38 9.40
C PRO A 35 5.54 16.14 9.14
N VAL A 36 4.24 16.15 9.41
CA VAL A 36 3.27 15.08 9.05
C VAL A 36 1.98 15.77 8.61
N SER A 37 1.25 15.19 7.66
CA SER A 37 0.01 15.80 7.15
C SER A 37 -1.00 15.96 8.30
N PRO A 38 -1.65 17.12 8.47
CA PRO A 38 -2.66 17.37 9.52
C PRO A 38 -3.88 16.43 9.46
N MET A 39 -3.90 15.51 8.50
CA MET A 39 -4.94 14.50 8.32
C MET A 39 -4.61 13.19 9.03
N THR A 40 -3.41 13.02 9.60
CA THR A 40 -2.96 11.75 10.19
C THR A 40 -3.43 11.61 11.63
N ALA A 41 -4.16 10.54 11.93
CA ALA A 41 -4.64 10.22 13.27
C ALA A 41 -3.55 9.56 14.11
N PHE A 42 -2.94 8.49 13.59
CA PHE A 42 -1.87 7.74 14.27
C PHE A 42 -1.08 6.87 13.28
N VAL A 43 0.00 6.28 13.77
CA VAL A 43 0.83 5.30 13.04
C VAL A 43 0.78 3.97 13.79
N LEU A 44 0.35 2.92 13.12
CA LEU A 44 0.48 1.55 13.62
C LEU A 44 1.71 0.91 12.98
N VAL A 45 2.65 0.43 13.79
CA VAL A 45 3.81 -0.32 13.32
C VAL A 45 3.60 -1.79 13.64
N ILE A 46 3.43 -2.59 12.59
CA ILE A 46 3.31 -4.04 12.69
C ILE A 46 4.72 -4.62 12.67
N TRP A 47 5.14 -5.09 13.83
CA TRP A 47 6.48 -5.60 14.03
C TRP A 47 6.50 -7.12 13.88
N ASN A 48 7.09 -7.59 12.79
CA ASN A 48 7.27 -9.00 12.47
C ASN A 48 8.67 -9.55 12.88
N GLY A 49 9.48 -8.72 13.54
CA GLY A 49 10.81 -9.12 14.03
C GLY A 49 10.72 -9.93 15.33
N ARG A 50 11.72 -10.79 15.58
CA ARG A 50 11.76 -11.62 16.80
C ARG A 50 11.94 -10.82 18.09
N GLU A 51 12.73 -9.75 18.03
CA GLU A 51 13.01 -8.88 19.17
C GLU A 51 12.17 -7.62 19.06
N PRO A 52 11.54 -7.13 20.15
CA PRO A 52 10.73 -5.92 20.10
C PRO A 52 11.57 -4.69 19.68
N PRO A 53 10.94 -3.67 19.07
CA PRO A 53 11.64 -2.46 18.69
C PRO A 53 12.20 -1.73 19.91
N VAL A 54 13.45 -1.25 19.81
CA VAL A 54 14.04 -0.41 20.86
C VAL A 54 13.43 0.99 20.75
N GLU A 55 12.55 1.35 21.71
CA GLU A 55 11.76 2.59 21.70
C GLU A 55 12.61 3.88 21.58
N ARG A 56 13.85 3.86 22.10
CA ARG A 56 14.70 5.06 22.21
C ARG A 56 15.12 5.70 20.87
N ASN A 57 14.94 5.01 19.73
CA ASN A 57 15.41 5.48 18.41
C ASN A 57 14.30 5.96 17.48
N TRP A 58 13.04 6.04 17.94
CA TRP A 58 11.93 6.49 17.11
C TRP A 58 11.79 8.02 17.12
N PRO A 59 11.53 8.65 15.96
CA PRO A 59 11.35 10.10 15.89
C PRO A 59 10.12 10.49 16.70
N ARG A 60 10.21 11.62 17.39
CA ARG A 60 9.04 12.23 18.01
C ARG A 60 8.14 12.77 16.91
N LEU A 61 7.04 12.08 16.67
CA LEU A 61 5.97 12.53 15.79
C LEU A 61 4.90 13.27 16.62
N HIS A 62 4.14 14.14 15.98
CA HIS A 62 3.01 14.81 16.63
C HIS A 62 1.74 13.95 16.68
N VAL A 63 1.81 12.75 16.10
CA VAL A 63 0.76 11.73 16.16
C VAL A 63 1.25 10.54 16.99
N PRO A 64 0.36 9.80 17.66
CA PRO A 64 0.73 8.57 18.35
C PRO A 64 1.36 7.55 17.41
N VAL A 65 2.39 6.85 17.90
CA VAL A 65 2.97 5.68 17.24
C VAL A 65 2.70 4.48 18.14
N ILE A 66 1.96 3.51 17.62
CA ILE A 66 1.54 2.31 18.33
C ILE A 66 2.28 1.11 17.73
N PHE A 67 2.89 0.30 18.58
CA PHE A 67 3.62 -0.89 18.15
C PHE A 67 2.79 -2.14 18.44
N ILE A 68 2.61 -2.97 17.42
CA ILE A 68 2.03 -4.31 17.57
C ILE A 68 3.15 -5.33 17.34
N ASN A 69 3.49 -6.09 18.37
CA ASN A 69 4.48 -7.16 18.26
C ASN A 69 3.78 -8.46 17.82
N SER A 70 4.10 -8.93 16.62
CA SER A 70 3.50 -10.14 16.07
C SER A 70 4.27 -11.37 16.56
N THR A 71 3.56 -12.41 16.98
CA THR A 71 4.17 -13.67 17.45
C THR A 71 4.75 -14.51 16.31
N VAL A 72 4.19 -14.35 15.10
CA VAL A 72 4.60 -15.04 13.88
C VAL A 72 4.96 -14.00 12.83
N ASN A 73 6.06 -14.19 12.12
CA ASN A 73 6.42 -13.37 10.97
C ASN A 73 5.54 -13.75 9.77
N SER A 74 4.49 -12.97 9.54
CA SER A 74 3.54 -13.16 8.44
C SER A 74 3.27 -11.84 7.72
N LEU A 75 3.11 -11.90 6.39
CA LEU A 75 2.65 -10.74 5.61
C LEU A 75 1.17 -10.43 5.84
N ASN A 76 0.38 -11.41 6.29
CA ASN A 76 -1.05 -11.23 6.61
C ASN A 76 -1.24 -10.29 7.82
N ASN A 77 -0.27 -10.19 8.73
CA ASN A 77 -0.39 -9.40 9.96
C ASN A 77 -0.73 -7.92 9.72
N ARG A 78 -0.33 -7.35 8.58
CA ARG A 78 -0.65 -5.95 8.24
C ARG A 78 -2.13 -5.71 7.94
N PHE A 79 -2.89 -6.77 7.66
CA PHE A 79 -4.32 -6.70 7.32
C PHE A 79 -5.24 -7.14 8.44
N LEU A 80 -4.70 -7.48 9.62
CA LEU A 80 -5.53 -7.81 10.77
C LEU A 80 -6.35 -6.57 11.21
N PRO A 81 -7.61 -6.75 11.64
CA PRO A 81 -8.48 -5.66 12.06
C PRO A 81 -8.16 -5.26 13.50
N TYR A 82 -7.00 -4.64 13.71
CA TYR A 82 -6.56 -4.15 15.00
C TYR A 82 -7.57 -3.13 15.57
N GLU A 83 -7.89 -3.25 16.85
CA GLU A 83 -8.84 -2.38 17.56
C GLU A 83 -8.44 -0.90 17.53
N GLN A 84 -7.14 -0.63 17.40
CA GLN A 84 -6.58 0.72 17.31
C GLN A 84 -6.94 1.40 15.98
N ILE A 85 -7.40 0.66 14.96
CA ILE A 85 -7.82 1.20 13.67
C ILE A 85 -9.27 1.69 13.75
N ASP A 86 -9.42 2.95 14.16
CA ASP A 86 -10.70 3.64 14.26
C ASP A 86 -11.12 4.35 12.95
N THR A 87 -10.15 4.77 12.13
CA THR A 87 -10.39 5.50 10.86
C THR A 87 -10.85 4.62 9.70
N GLU A 88 -11.73 5.13 8.83
CA GLU A 88 -12.14 4.41 7.61
C GLU A 88 -10.99 4.19 6.61
N ALA A 89 -10.14 5.20 6.45
CA ALA A 89 -9.03 5.17 5.51
C ALA A 89 -7.79 4.58 6.15
N VAL A 90 -7.21 3.58 5.52
CA VAL A 90 -5.96 2.97 5.91
C VAL A 90 -4.94 3.18 4.81
N LEU A 91 -3.90 3.98 5.05
CA LEU A 91 -2.70 3.95 4.20
C LEU A 91 -1.85 2.77 4.65
N SER A 92 -1.75 1.76 3.79
CA SER A 92 -0.83 0.66 3.96
C SER A 92 0.49 1.01 3.27
N LEU A 93 1.60 0.96 4.02
CA LEU A 93 2.91 1.40 3.56
C LEU A 93 4.03 0.41 3.96
N ASP A 94 4.83 -0.02 2.99
CA ASP A 94 6.04 -0.82 3.23
C ASP A 94 7.16 0.05 3.83
N ASP A 95 8.04 -0.53 4.63
CA ASP A 95 9.17 0.15 5.27
C ASP A 95 10.31 0.55 4.35
N ASP A 96 10.33 0.00 3.13
CA ASP A 96 11.23 0.39 2.06
C ASP A 96 10.58 1.34 1.06
N ILE A 97 9.46 1.97 1.41
CA ILE A 97 8.80 2.96 0.55
C ILE A 97 8.87 4.35 1.16
N ASP A 98 9.32 5.31 0.34
CA ASP A 98 9.30 6.73 0.65
C ASP A 98 8.23 7.47 -0.18
N LEU A 99 7.29 8.10 0.53
CA LEU A 99 6.23 8.93 -0.02
C LEU A 99 6.32 10.34 0.56
N ARG A 100 6.19 11.35 -0.30
CA ARG A 100 6.16 12.75 0.16
C ARG A 100 4.79 13.09 0.73
N GLN A 101 4.76 13.95 1.74
CA GLN A 101 3.52 14.40 2.40
C GLN A 101 2.42 14.84 1.43
N HIS A 102 2.78 15.59 0.39
CA HIS A 102 1.84 16.09 -0.61
C HIS A 102 1.30 14.96 -1.53
N GLU A 103 2.04 13.87 -1.72
CA GLU A 103 1.59 12.66 -2.45
C GLU A 103 0.57 11.89 -1.61
N ILE A 104 0.81 11.78 -0.31
CA ILE A 104 -0.12 11.16 0.65
C ILE A 104 -1.43 11.95 0.70
N ILE A 105 -1.35 13.28 0.85
CA ILE A 105 -2.53 14.17 0.87
C ILE A 105 -3.35 14.03 -0.41
N PHE A 106 -2.68 14.04 -1.56
CA PHE A 106 -3.36 13.90 -2.85
C PHE A 106 -4.05 12.53 -2.96
N ALA A 107 -3.33 11.44 -2.70
CA ALA A 107 -3.90 10.09 -2.81
C ALA A 107 -5.05 9.86 -1.82
N PHE A 108 -4.98 10.44 -0.61
CA PHE A 108 -6.10 10.42 0.33
C PHE A 108 -7.33 11.15 -0.21
N ARG A 109 -7.16 12.33 -0.82
CA ARG A 109 -8.27 13.06 -1.45
C ARG A 109 -8.91 12.25 -2.57
N VAL A 110 -8.11 11.59 -3.40
CA VAL A 110 -8.63 10.67 -4.43
C VAL A 110 -9.40 9.51 -3.78
N TRP A 111 -8.87 8.92 -2.71
CA TRP A 111 -9.54 7.84 -1.99
C TRP A 111 -10.86 8.27 -1.35
N ARG A 112 -10.94 9.48 -0.80
CA ARG A 112 -12.18 10.01 -0.22
C ARG A 112 -13.34 10.08 -1.21
N GLU A 113 -13.03 10.34 -2.48
CA GLU A 113 -14.00 10.35 -3.59
C GLU A 113 -14.32 8.93 -4.11
N GLN A 114 -13.50 7.93 -3.77
CA GLN A 114 -13.53 6.58 -4.33
C GLN A 114 -13.32 5.52 -3.23
N ARG A 115 -14.02 5.64 -2.10
CA ARG A 115 -13.76 4.90 -0.86
C ARG A 115 -13.83 3.37 -0.98
N LYS A 116 -14.56 2.86 -1.97
CA LYS A 116 -14.70 1.42 -2.25
C LYS A 116 -13.49 0.83 -3.00
N LYS A 117 -12.58 1.65 -3.52
CA LYS A 117 -11.48 1.18 -4.36
C LYS A 117 -10.16 1.20 -3.61
N ILE A 118 -9.24 0.33 -4.02
CA ILE A 118 -7.82 0.47 -3.67
C ILE A 118 -7.26 1.64 -4.49
N VAL A 119 -6.69 2.63 -3.81
CA VAL A 119 -6.17 3.85 -4.43
C VAL A 119 -4.70 4.00 -4.05
N GLY A 120 -3.79 3.98 -5.01
CA GLY A 120 -2.36 3.99 -4.67
C GLY A 120 -1.43 4.17 -5.86
N PHE A 121 -0.14 3.93 -5.62
CA PHE A 121 0.92 4.34 -6.55
C PHE A 121 1.44 3.18 -7.44
N PRO A 122 1.93 2.05 -6.87
CA PRO A 122 2.57 1.02 -7.67
C PRO A 122 1.51 0.18 -8.39
N ALA A 123 1.31 0.46 -9.67
CA ALA A 123 0.33 -0.24 -10.49
C ALA A 123 0.96 -1.45 -11.18
N ARG A 124 0.21 -2.55 -11.19
CA ARG A 124 0.55 -3.82 -11.82
C ARG A 124 -0.66 -4.37 -12.56
N ARG A 125 -0.46 -5.45 -13.30
CA ARG A 125 -1.56 -6.07 -14.05
C ARG A 125 -1.44 -7.59 -14.05
N HIS A 126 -2.51 -8.24 -14.45
CA HIS A 126 -2.43 -9.61 -14.92
C HIS A 126 -2.27 -9.59 -16.44
N SER A 127 -1.72 -10.68 -16.97
CA SER A 127 -1.66 -10.98 -18.39
C SER A 127 -2.26 -12.36 -18.62
N GLN A 128 -2.72 -12.62 -19.83
CA GLN A 128 -3.22 -13.93 -20.21
C GLN A 128 -2.28 -14.51 -21.26
N GLN A 129 -1.80 -15.73 -21.02
CA GLN A 129 -0.99 -16.51 -21.95
C GLN A 129 -1.68 -17.86 -22.14
N GLY A 130 -2.35 -18.04 -23.28
CA GLY A 130 -3.25 -19.17 -23.49
C GLY A 130 -4.39 -19.18 -22.46
N ASN A 131 -4.49 -20.26 -21.69
CA ASN A 131 -5.47 -20.40 -20.61
C ASN A 131 -4.93 -19.96 -19.24
N GLU A 132 -3.66 -19.57 -19.16
CA GLU A 132 -3.03 -19.17 -17.90
C GLU A 132 -3.14 -17.67 -17.67
N ILE A 133 -3.46 -17.29 -16.44
CA ILE A 133 -3.48 -15.91 -15.98
C ILE A 133 -2.24 -15.70 -15.12
N LEU A 134 -1.38 -14.79 -15.56
CA LEU A 134 -0.05 -14.59 -15.02
C LEU A 134 0.11 -13.17 -14.50
N TYR A 135 0.85 -13.02 -13.40
CA TYR A 135 1.28 -11.70 -12.92
C TYR A 135 2.15 -10.99 -13.95
N ASP A 136 1.95 -9.68 -14.16
CA ASP A 136 2.73 -8.88 -15.10
C ASP A 136 3.10 -7.53 -14.46
N SER A 137 4.42 -7.30 -14.37
CA SER A 137 5.00 -6.10 -13.79
C SER A 137 5.39 -5.02 -14.80
N ASN A 138 5.16 -5.25 -16.09
CA ASN A 138 5.48 -4.28 -17.12
C ASN A 138 4.62 -3.02 -16.97
N HIS A 139 5.20 -1.87 -17.31
CA HIS A 139 4.47 -0.62 -17.38
C HIS A 139 3.70 -0.57 -18.69
N THR A 140 2.37 -0.54 -18.62
CA THR A 140 1.49 -0.52 -19.81
C THR A 140 0.43 0.57 -19.67
N CYS A 141 -0.41 0.74 -20.71
CA CYS A 141 -1.55 1.66 -20.65
C CYS A 141 -2.70 1.16 -19.78
N GLN A 142 -2.64 -0.10 -19.31
CA GLN A 142 -3.67 -0.73 -18.49
C GLN A 142 -3.06 -1.26 -17.19
N LEU A 143 -3.88 -1.27 -16.14
CA LEU A 143 -3.57 -1.90 -14.87
C LEU A 143 -4.79 -2.66 -14.37
N SER A 144 -4.57 -3.66 -13.52
CA SER A 144 -5.67 -4.36 -12.84
C SER A 144 -5.46 -4.47 -11.34
N MET A 145 -4.30 -4.00 -10.85
CA MET A 145 -3.90 -4.10 -9.45
C MET A 145 -3.12 -2.86 -9.02
N ILE A 146 -3.28 -2.50 -7.75
CA ILE A 146 -2.42 -1.54 -7.04
C ILE A 146 -1.81 -2.26 -5.85
N LEU A 147 -0.48 -2.32 -5.80
CA LEU A 147 0.20 -3.01 -4.71
C LEU A 147 -0.03 -2.26 -3.39
N THR A 148 -0.44 -3.00 -2.36
CA THR A 148 -0.81 -2.45 -1.05
C THR A 148 0.38 -1.95 -0.24
N GLY A 149 1.60 -2.10 -0.76
CA GLY A 149 2.80 -1.49 -0.17
C GLY A 149 2.81 0.04 -0.22
N ALA A 150 1.94 0.65 -1.02
CA ALA A 150 1.68 2.08 -0.97
C ALA A 150 0.29 2.38 -1.52
N ALA A 151 -0.73 2.13 -0.71
CA ALA A 151 -2.11 2.33 -1.11
C ALA A 151 -3.03 2.68 0.07
N PHE A 152 -4.04 3.49 -0.23
CA PHE A 152 -5.21 3.66 0.61
C PHE A 152 -6.21 2.53 0.35
N ILE A 153 -6.66 1.91 1.43
CA ILE A 153 -7.67 0.87 1.47
C ILE A 153 -8.69 1.20 2.57
N HIS A 154 -9.93 0.73 2.41
CA HIS A 154 -10.96 0.91 3.43
C HIS A 154 -10.78 -0.10 4.56
N LYS A 155 -10.94 0.30 5.83
CA LYS A 155 -10.77 -0.58 7.01
C LYS A 155 -11.65 -1.84 6.95
N ALA A 156 -12.82 -1.75 6.34
CA ALA A 156 -13.71 -2.89 6.15
C ALA A 156 -13.04 -4.03 5.35
N TYR A 157 -12.10 -3.73 4.46
CA TYR A 157 -11.35 -4.74 3.72
C TYR A 157 -10.31 -5.47 4.58
N LEU A 158 -9.80 -4.86 5.66
CA LEU A 158 -8.93 -5.57 6.63
C LEU A 158 -9.74 -6.64 7.36
N TYR A 159 -10.92 -6.26 7.85
CA TYR A 159 -11.85 -7.18 8.51
C TYR A 159 -12.28 -8.30 7.55
N ALA A 160 -12.73 -7.94 6.34
CA ALA A 160 -13.21 -8.90 5.37
C ALA A 160 -12.07 -9.81 4.85
N TYR A 161 -10.84 -9.30 4.69
CA TYR A 161 -9.67 -10.12 4.34
C TYR A 161 -9.39 -11.15 5.44
N THR A 162 -9.50 -10.75 6.70
CA THR A 162 -9.19 -11.63 7.83
C THR A 162 -10.28 -12.69 8.02
N TYR A 163 -11.56 -12.31 7.99
CA TYR A 163 -12.65 -13.20 8.38
C TYR A 163 -13.52 -13.72 7.22
N GLY A 164 -13.52 -13.03 6.07
CA GLY A 164 -14.35 -13.37 4.91
C GLY A 164 -13.59 -14.02 3.75
N MET A 165 -12.28 -13.80 3.64
CA MET A 165 -11.46 -14.45 2.62
C MET A 165 -11.29 -15.95 2.94
N PRO A 166 -11.38 -16.85 1.94
CA PRO A 166 -11.06 -18.26 2.13
C PRO A 166 -9.67 -18.43 2.78
N GLN A 167 -9.62 -19.14 3.91
CA GLN A 167 -8.39 -19.33 4.70
C GLN A 167 -7.22 -19.85 3.85
N VAL A 168 -7.50 -20.75 2.89
CA VAL A 168 -6.50 -21.31 1.96
C VAL A 168 -5.72 -20.26 1.16
N ILE A 169 -6.31 -19.08 0.90
CA ILE A 169 -5.62 -17.97 0.24
C ILE A 169 -4.60 -17.33 1.18
N ARG A 170 -4.99 -17.10 2.45
CA ARG A 170 -4.08 -16.56 3.48
C ARG A 170 -2.96 -17.55 3.82
N ASP A 171 -3.27 -18.84 3.84
CA ASP A 171 -2.27 -19.90 4.03
C ASP A 171 -1.24 -19.91 2.89
N LYS A 172 -1.69 -19.75 1.63
CA LYS A 172 -0.78 -19.65 0.47
C LYS A 172 0.12 -18.41 0.55
N VAL A 173 -0.41 -17.28 1.05
CA VAL A 173 0.38 -16.07 1.31
C VAL A 173 1.48 -16.32 2.33
N ASP A 174 1.17 -17.04 3.41
CA ASP A 174 2.15 -17.42 4.44
C ASP A 174 3.18 -18.45 3.93
N GLU A 175 2.73 -19.44 3.16
CA GLU A 175 3.60 -20.45 2.53
C GLU A 175 4.68 -19.81 1.65
N PHE A 176 4.29 -18.84 0.82
CA PHE A 176 5.23 -18.16 -0.08
C PHE A 176 5.94 -16.96 0.55
N MET A 177 5.43 -16.45 1.68
CA MET A 177 5.78 -15.13 2.21
C MET A 177 5.74 -14.08 1.09
N ASN A 178 4.64 -14.04 0.34
CA ASN A 178 4.43 -13.19 -0.84
C ASN A 178 2.92 -13.08 -1.13
N CYS A 179 2.54 -12.25 -2.10
CA CYS A 179 1.19 -12.19 -2.69
C CYS A 179 0.06 -11.69 -1.78
N GLU A 180 0.33 -11.13 -0.59
CA GLU A 180 -0.69 -10.56 0.28
C GLU A 180 -1.40 -9.38 -0.41
N ASP A 181 -0.64 -8.61 -1.18
CA ASP A 181 -1.12 -7.51 -2.02
C ASP A 181 -2.03 -7.99 -3.16
N LEU A 182 -1.67 -9.09 -3.82
CA LEU A 182 -2.47 -9.74 -4.87
C LEU A 182 -3.78 -10.28 -4.28
N ALA A 183 -3.70 -10.95 -3.14
CA ALA A 183 -4.88 -11.48 -2.43
C ALA A 183 -5.87 -10.35 -2.08
N MET A 184 -5.36 -9.22 -1.58
CA MET A 184 -6.19 -8.04 -1.29
C MET A 184 -6.85 -7.48 -2.56
N ASN A 185 -6.11 -7.35 -3.67
CA ASN A 185 -6.68 -6.87 -4.94
C ASN A 185 -7.75 -7.82 -5.48
N PHE A 186 -7.51 -9.14 -5.45
CA PHE A 186 -8.49 -10.16 -5.85
C PHE A 186 -9.78 -10.02 -5.04
N PHE A 187 -9.65 -9.89 -3.73
CA PHE A 187 -10.78 -9.85 -2.83
C PHE A 187 -11.58 -8.56 -2.94
N VAL A 188 -10.92 -7.40 -2.99
CA VAL A 188 -11.62 -6.13 -3.21
C VAL A 188 -12.35 -6.15 -4.57
N ALA A 189 -11.69 -6.60 -5.64
CA ALA A 189 -12.33 -6.69 -6.95
C ALA A 189 -13.49 -7.70 -6.98
N HIS A 190 -13.39 -8.82 -6.24
CA HIS A 190 -14.48 -9.78 -6.07
C HIS A 190 -15.70 -9.15 -5.39
N LEU A 191 -15.48 -8.39 -4.31
CA LEU A 191 -16.53 -7.75 -3.52
C LEU A 191 -17.20 -6.56 -4.25
N THR A 192 -16.41 -5.72 -4.91
CA THR A 192 -16.92 -4.44 -5.47
C THR A 192 -17.27 -4.54 -6.94
N ARG A 193 -16.66 -5.47 -7.68
CA ARG A 193 -16.69 -5.52 -9.15
C ARG A 193 -16.20 -4.23 -9.80
N GLU A 194 -15.25 -3.56 -9.15
CA GLU A 194 -14.64 -2.33 -9.63
C GLU A 194 -13.11 -2.46 -9.70
N PRO A 195 -12.46 -1.87 -10.72
CA PRO A 195 -10.99 -1.84 -10.79
C PRO A 195 -10.40 -0.83 -9.80
N PRO A 196 -9.11 -0.96 -9.44
CA PRO A 196 -8.43 -0.02 -8.55
C PRO A 196 -8.14 1.32 -9.25
N ILE A 197 -7.61 2.31 -8.50
CA ILE A 197 -7.22 3.61 -9.05
C ILE A 197 -5.74 3.87 -8.85
N LYS A 198 -5.05 4.13 -9.96
CA LYS A 198 -3.66 4.61 -9.94
C LYS A 198 -3.62 6.11 -9.70
N THR A 199 -2.81 6.53 -8.75
CA THR A 199 -2.48 7.95 -8.53
C THR A 199 -1.07 8.24 -9.01
N THR A 200 -0.89 9.43 -9.59
CA THR A 200 0.42 9.97 -9.98
C THR A 200 1.15 9.16 -11.07
N SER A 201 2.25 9.71 -11.58
CA SER A 201 3.09 9.05 -12.59
C SER A 201 4.02 7.97 -12.03
N LYS A 202 4.16 7.83 -10.70
CA LYS A 202 5.09 6.85 -10.10
C LYS A 202 4.56 5.42 -10.32
N TRP A 203 5.34 4.59 -11.02
CA TRP A 203 5.00 3.17 -11.25
C TRP A 203 5.66 2.21 -10.26
N THR A 204 6.81 2.62 -9.73
CA THR A 204 7.57 1.85 -8.75
C THR A 204 8.14 2.84 -7.75
N LEU A 205 7.98 2.54 -6.47
CA LEU A 205 8.60 3.27 -5.37
C LEU A 205 9.84 2.46 -5.00
N ARG A 206 11.02 3.08 -5.10
CA ARG A 206 12.29 2.41 -4.83
C ARG A 206 12.85 2.97 -3.52
N CYS A 207 13.45 2.12 -2.71
CA CYS A 207 14.38 2.52 -1.66
C CYS A 207 15.82 2.37 -2.17
N PRO A 208 16.52 3.48 -2.49
CA PRO A 208 17.92 3.41 -2.93
C PRO A 208 18.86 2.84 -1.84
N ALA A 209 18.51 3.04 -0.57
CA ALA A 209 19.33 2.63 0.57
C ALA A 209 19.11 1.16 1.01
N CYS A 210 18.19 0.43 0.39
CA CYS A 210 17.78 -0.90 0.85
C CYS A 210 18.59 -1.99 0.12
N LYS A 211 19.46 -2.67 0.89
CA LYS A 211 20.35 -3.72 0.37
C LYS A 211 19.57 -4.99 -0.01
N THR A 212 18.64 -5.42 0.84
CA THR A 212 17.78 -6.61 0.67
C THR A 212 16.30 -6.22 0.54
N SER A 213 15.53 -6.94 -0.27
CA SER A 213 14.06 -6.80 -0.39
C SER A 213 13.47 -8.10 -0.98
N LEU A 214 12.22 -8.46 -0.66
CA LEU A 214 11.61 -9.72 -1.14
C LEU A 214 11.54 -9.80 -2.66
N TYR A 215 11.30 -8.68 -3.35
CA TYR A 215 11.18 -8.69 -4.81
C TYR A 215 12.48 -9.08 -5.52
N LYS A 216 13.62 -8.99 -4.83
CA LYS A 216 14.93 -9.40 -5.36
C LYS A 216 15.16 -10.92 -5.30
N ARG A 217 14.29 -11.68 -4.63
CA ARG A 217 14.38 -13.16 -4.59
C ARG A 217 14.08 -13.72 -5.99
N THR A 218 14.84 -14.72 -6.41
CA THR A 218 14.71 -15.34 -7.75
C THR A 218 13.31 -15.90 -8.01
N ALA A 219 12.69 -16.49 -7.00
CA ALA A 219 11.35 -17.09 -7.09
C ALA A 219 10.19 -16.06 -7.06
N HIS A 220 10.46 -14.77 -6.84
CA HIS A 220 9.41 -13.79 -6.52
C HIS A 220 8.32 -13.68 -7.57
N TYR A 221 8.69 -13.61 -8.85
CA TYR A 221 7.73 -13.47 -9.96
C TYR A 221 7.01 -14.80 -10.25
N LEU A 222 7.73 -15.92 -10.16
CA LEU A 222 7.15 -17.26 -10.33
C LEU A 222 6.06 -17.52 -9.30
N GLN A 223 6.35 -17.27 -8.01
CA GLN A 223 5.36 -17.37 -6.94
C GLN A 223 4.16 -16.46 -7.17
N ARG A 224 4.34 -15.25 -7.71
CA ARG A 224 3.22 -14.35 -8.03
C ARG A 224 2.37 -14.86 -9.19
N HIS A 225 2.95 -15.52 -10.20
CA HIS A 225 2.17 -16.22 -11.21
C HIS A 225 1.32 -17.33 -10.58
N GLU A 226 1.93 -18.17 -9.75
CA GLU A 226 1.27 -19.28 -9.05
C GLU A 226 0.15 -18.78 -8.12
N CYS A 227 0.37 -17.69 -7.39
CA CYS A 227 -0.66 -17.07 -6.55
C CYS A 227 -1.89 -16.65 -7.36
N ILE A 228 -1.71 -15.98 -8.50
CA ILE A 228 -2.84 -15.56 -9.35
C ILE A 228 -3.63 -16.77 -9.87
N GLN A 229 -2.94 -17.81 -10.31
CA GLN A 229 -3.57 -19.04 -10.77
C GLN A 229 -4.33 -19.73 -9.64
N PHE A 230 -3.70 -19.89 -8.48
CA PHE A 230 -4.30 -20.50 -7.29
C PHE A 230 -5.52 -19.71 -6.80
N PHE A 231 -5.43 -18.39 -6.69
CA PHE A 231 -6.57 -17.55 -6.28
C PHE A 231 -7.72 -17.66 -7.28
N THR A 232 -7.42 -17.65 -8.59
CA THR A 232 -8.43 -17.83 -9.64
C THR A 232 -9.15 -19.17 -9.49
N GLN A 233 -8.45 -20.25 -9.16
CA GLN A 233 -9.05 -21.56 -8.89
C GLN A 233 -9.94 -21.53 -7.64
N VAL A 234 -9.48 -20.92 -6.54
CA VAL A 234 -10.26 -20.82 -5.29
C VAL A 234 -11.54 -20.01 -5.48
N TYR A 235 -11.50 -18.90 -6.22
CA TYR A 235 -12.69 -18.10 -6.53
C TYR A 235 -13.57 -18.70 -7.64
N GLY A 236 -13.04 -19.63 -8.44
CA GLY A 236 -13.69 -20.21 -9.62
C GLY A 236 -13.72 -19.30 -10.86
N TYR A 237 -13.12 -18.10 -10.78
CA TYR A 237 -12.97 -17.15 -11.89
C TYR A 237 -11.91 -16.09 -11.53
N ASN A 238 -11.49 -15.27 -12.49
CA ASN A 238 -10.59 -14.13 -12.23
C ASN A 238 -11.40 -12.85 -11.93
N PRO A 239 -11.38 -12.33 -10.70
CA PRO A 239 -12.10 -11.11 -10.34
C PRO A 239 -11.39 -9.82 -10.77
N LEU A 240 -10.11 -9.86 -11.16
CA LEU A 240 -9.37 -8.64 -11.49
C LEU A 240 -9.91 -7.97 -12.75
N LEU A 241 -10.16 -6.67 -12.66
CA LEU A 241 -10.67 -5.86 -13.76
C LEU A 241 -9.60 -4.88 -14.23
N PHE A 242 -9.44 -4.76 -15.55
CA PHE A 242 -8.57 -3.75 -16.13
C PHE A 242 -9.16 -2.34 -16.02
N THR A 243 -8.27 -1.36 -15.88
CA THR A 243 -8.57 0.06 -16.04
C THR A 243 -7.39 0.76 -16.71
N GLN A 244 -7.69 1.86 -17.39
CA GLN A 244 -6.70 2.79 -17.94
C GLN A 244 -6.69 4.11 -17.14
N LEU A 245 -7.45 4.19 -16.04
CA LEU A 245 -7.60 5.40 -15.24
C LEU A 245 -6.36 5.66 -14.38
N ARG A 246 -5.78 6.85 -14.57
CA ARG A 246 -4.83 7.47 -13.66
C ARG A 246 -5.36 8.83 -13.24
N VAL A 247 -5.32 9.13 -11.95
CA VAL A 247 -5.71 10.42 -11.41
C VAL A 247 -4.46 11.22 -11.04
N ASP A 248 -4.35 12.43 -11.58
CA ASP A 248 -3.34 13.42 -11.26
C ASP A 248 -4.00 14.71 -10.74
N SER A 249 -3.22 15.62 -10.17
CA SER A 249 -3.71 16.95 -9.80
C SER A 249 -4.25 17.72 -11.01
N VAL A 250 -5.25 18.59 -10.81
CA VAL A 250 -5.83 19.44 -11.89
C VAL A 250 -4.77 20.26 -12.64
N LEU A 251 -3.70 20.68 -11.95
CA LEU A 251 -2.60 21.46 -12.54
C LEU A 251 -1.36 20.60 -12.87
N PHE A 252 -1.52 19.28 -12.92
CA PHE A 252 -0.44 18.36 -13.27
C PHE A 252 0.07 18.65 -14.69
N LYS A 253 1.40 18.81 -14.82
CA LYS A 253 2.08 19.24 -16.06
C LYS A 253 1.60 20.55 -16.70
N THR A 254 0.66 21.27 -16.10
CA THR A 254 0.25 22.62 -16.52
C THR A 254 1.36 23.63 -16.25
N ARG A 255 1.69 24.48 -17.24
CA ARG A 255 2.58 25.64 -17.03
C ARG A 255 1.77 26.77 -16.39
N LEU A 256 2.28 27.34 -15.31
CA LEU A 256 1.65 28.46 -14.62
C LEU A 256 2.51 29.72 -14.78
N PRO A 257 1.90 30.92 -14.76
CA PRO A 257 2.62 32.18 -14.63
C PRO A 257 3.49 32.19 -13.35
N THR A 258 4.54 33.03 -13.34
CA THR A 258 5.54 33.08 -12.25
C THR A 258 4.98 33.45 -10.88
N ASN A 259 3.83 34.13 -10.84
CA ASN A 259 3.13 34.52 -9.61
C ASN A 259 2.10 33.49 -9.11
N HIS A 260 1.97 32.34 -9.76
CA HIS A 260 1.02 31.28 -9.37
C HIS A 260 1.76 30.03 -8.88
N GLN A 261 1.19 29.35 -7.88
CA GLN A 261 1.74 28.12 -7.33
C GLN A 261 0.75 26.96 -7.44
N LYS A 262 1.25 25.77 -7.78
CA LYS A 262 0.46 24.53 -7.75
C LYS A 262 0.22 24.09 -6.31
N CYS A 263 -0.96 23.55 -6.03
CA CYS A 263 -1.25 22.84 -4.77
C CYS A 263 -0.29 21.67 -4.56
N PHE A 264 0.10 20.99 -5.64
CA PHE A 264 1.05 19.88 -5.63
C PHE A 264 2.15 20.15 -6.68
N LYS A 265 3.40 20.32 -6.24
CA LYS A 265 4.51 20.71 -7.14
C LYS A 265 4.93 19.59 -8.12
N TYR A 266 4.57 18.33 -7.84
CA TYR A 266 5.05 17.14 -8.60
C TYR A 266 4.05 15.97 -8.61
N VAL A 267 2.75 16.27 -8.47
CA VAL A 267 1.62 15.32 -8.48
C VAL A 267 0.52 15.89 -9.35
#